data_AF-A0A1C5DLH7-F1
#
_entry.id   AF-A0A1C5DLH7-F1
#
_cell.length_a   1.000
_cell.length_b   1.000
_cell.length_c   1.000
_cell.angle_alpha   90.00
_cell.angle_beta   90.00
_cell.angle_gamma   90.00
#
_symmetry.space_group_name_H-M   'P 1'
#
loop_
_entity.id
_entity.type
_entity.pdbx_description
1 polymer ?
#
loop_
_entity_poly.entity_id
_entity_poly.type
_entity_poly.pdbx_seq_one_letter_code
_entity_poly.pdbx_strand_id
1 'polypeptide(L)'
;MTEPGPRVTVTLPGGGTTEGRLHGRRRDADGRWWYEVSIAVPAAAARPIDGEDYTAVPTALDDADGWILQARPATKVLLLHRADCWATAGRLTPATTDQAADFIKHGWAEACDVCNPDP
;
A
#
# COMPACT_ATOMS: atom_id res chain seq x y z
N MET A 1 17.25 3.82 0.43
CA MET A 1 15.84 3.40 0.58
C MET A 1 15.79 1.93 0.19
N THR A 2 15.46 1.04 1.12
CA THR A 2 15.32 -0.39 0.81
C THR A 2 14.12 -0.55 -0.12
N GLU A 3 14.27 -1.31 -1.21
CA GLU A 3 13.15 -1.61 -2.08
C GLU A 3 12.02 -2.25 -1.27
N PRO A 4 10.78 -1.82 -1.46
CA PRO A 4 9.67 -2.32 -0.65
C PRO A 4 9.44 -3.80 -1.01
N GLY A 5 9.34 -4.68 -0.01
CA GLY A 5 9.32 -6.15 -0.19
C GLY A 5 8.23 -6.68 -1.14
N PRO A 6 8.28 -7.92 -1.61
CA PRO A 6 7.28 -8.43 -2.57
C PRO A 6 5.86 -8.48 -1.96
N ARG A 7 4.84 -8.34 -2.82
CA ARG A 7 3.43 -8.52 -2.42
C ARG A 7 3.08 -9.99 -2.31
N VAL A 8 2.20 -10.33 -1.38
CA VAL A 8 1.71 -11.69 -1.13
C VAL A 8 0.20 -11.68 -0.89
N THR A 9 -0.49 -12.76 -1.25
CA THR A 9 -1.88 -12.99 -0.81
C THR A 9 -1.85 -13.67 0.56
N VAL A 10 -2.60 -13.11 1.51
CA VAL A 10 -2.75 -13.61 2.88
C VAL A 10 -4.17 -14.13 3.06
N THR A 11 -4.30 -15.39 3.47
CA THR A 11 -5.58 -15.95 3.93
C THR A 11 -5.73 -15.71 5.42
N LEU A 12 -6.73 -14.93 5.81
CA LEU A 12 -7.05 -14.62 7.20
C LEU A 12 -7.87 -15.75 7.83
N PRO A 13 -7.84 -15.89 9.18
CA PRO A 13 -8.77 -16.75 9.90
C PRO A 13 -10.22 -16.44 9.49
N GLY A 14 -10.99 -17.48 9.16
CA GLY A 14 -12.35 -17.33 8.60
C GLY A 14 -12.41 -17.34 7.06
N GLY A 15 -11.26 -17.44 6.37
CA GLY A 15 -11.18 -17.74 4.93
C GLY A 15 -11.18 -16.52 4.00
N GLY A 16 -11.31 -15.30 4.54
CA GLY A 16 -11.12 -14.08 3.75
C GLY A 16 -9.67 -13.94 3.27
N THR A 17 -9.48 -13.27 2.13
CA THR A 17 -8.16 -13.02 1.54
C THR A 17 -7.86 -11.53 1.46
N THR A 18 -6.61 -11.15 1.71
CA THR A 18 -6.11 -9.78 1.48
C THR A 18 -4.72 -9.80 0.87
N GLU A 19 -4.26 -8.67 0.35
CA GLU A 19 -2.89 -8.49 -0.11
C GLU A 19 -2.04 -7.89 1.02
N GLY A 20 -0.83 -8.41 1.20
CA GLY A 20 0.13 -7.94 2.18
C GLY A 20 1.51 -7.75 1.56
N ARG A 21 2.43 -7.19 2.34
CA ARG A 21 3.82 -6.99 1.97
C ARG A 21 4.73 -7.87 2.81
N LEU A 22 5.52 -8.71 2.15
CA LEU A 22 6.41 -9.66 2.79
C LEU A 22 7.73 -8.99 3.15
N HIS A 23 8.09 -9.04 4.44
CA HIS A 23 9.33 -8.47 4.96
C HIS A 23 10.38 -9.53 5.26
N GLY A 24 9.94 -10.72 5.65
CA GLY A 24 10.86 -11.78 6.06
C GLY A 24 10.20 -13.14 6.20
N ARG A 25 11.03 -14.16 6.37
CA ARG A 25 10.60 -15.51 6.72
C ARG A 25 11.52 -16.11 7.77
N ARG A 26 10.95 -16.82 8.74
CA ARG A 26 11.71 -17.60 9.73
C ARG A 26 11.24 -19.04 9.74
N ARG A 27 12.14 -19.96 10.08
CA ARG A 27 11.82 -21.37 10.30
C ARG A 27 12.01 -21.69 11.77
N ASP A 28 11.03 -22.32 12.41
CA ASP A 28 11.18 -22.80 13.78
C ASP A 28 11.94 -24.14 13.83
N ALA A 29 12.22 -24.62 15.05
CA ALA A 29 12.94 -25.87 15.28
C ALA A 29 12.21 -27.10 14.72
N ASP A 30 10.87 -27.06 14.69
CA ASP A 30 10.02 -28.11 14.12
C ASP A 30 9.94 -28.05 12.59
N GLY A 31 10.62 -27.07 11.98
CA GLY A 31 10.77 -26.94 10.55
C GLY A 31 9.63 -26.18 9.87
N ARG A 32 8.67 -25.63 10.61
CA ARG A 32 7.57 -24.82 10.08
C ARG A 32 8.06 -23.42 9.70
N TRP A 33 7.63 -22.96 8.53
CA TRP A 33 7.90 -21.62 8.03
C TRP A 33 6.86 -20.62 8.55
N TRP A 34 7.36 -19.44 8.89
CA TRP A 34 6.60 -18.27 9.29
C TRP A 34 6.98 -17.10 8.40
N TYR A 35 6.00 -16.32 7.98
CA TYR A 35 6.21 -15.08 7.23
C TYR A 35 5.91 -13.88 8.10
N GLU A 36 6.74 -12.86 7.98
CA GLU A 36 6.48 -11.53 8.54
C GLU A 36 5.86 -10.68 7.44
N VAL A 37 4.59 -10.32 7.61
CA VAL A 37 3.79 -9.62 6.59
C VAL A 37 3.11 -8.43 7.22
N SER A 38 3.21 -7.26 6.59
CA SER A 38 2.34 -6.12 6.91
C SER A 38 1.13 -6.11 5.97
N ILE A 39 -0.05 -5.89 6.53
CA ILE A 39 -1.26 -5.58 5.76
C ILE A 39 -1.70 -4.16 6.11
N ALA A 40 -2.26 -3.45 5.13
CA ALA A 40 -2.94 -2.19 5.37
C ALA A 40 -4.41 -2.37 5.05
N VAL A 41 -5.27 -1.87 5.94
CA VAL A 41 -6.72 -2.04 5.89
C VAL A 41 -7.40 -0.70 6.15
N PRO A 42 -8.63 -0.48 5.66
CA PRO A 42 -9.41 0.69 6.03
C PRO A 42 -9.56 0.78 7.55
N ALA A 43 -9.48 1.99 8.11
CA ALA A 43 -9.64 2.20 9.56
C ALA A 43 -10.97 1.61 10.09
N ALA A 44 -12.05 1.68 9.29
CA ALA A 44 -13.35 1.09 9.63
C ALA A 44 -13.34 -0.45 9.76
N ALA A 45 -12.33 -1.13 9.21
CA ALA A 45 -12.15 -2.58 9.31
C ALA A 45 -11.28 -2.99 10.50
N ALA A 46 -10.63 -2.04 11.19
CA ALA A 46 -9.83 -2.28 12.38
C ALA A 46 -10.58 -1.76 13.62
N ARG A 47 -10.53 -2.53 14.72
CA ARG A 47 -11.06 -2.11 16.02
C ARG A 47 -9.95 -2.19 17.05
N PRO A 48 -9.79 -1.17 17.92
CA PRO A 48 -8.88 -1.26 19.04
C PRO A 48 -9.19 -2.47 19.91
N ILE A 49 -8.16 -3.07 20.49
CA ILE A 49 -8.30 -4.09 21.53
C ILE A 49 -8.48 -3.36 22.87
N ASP A 50 -9.50 -3.75 23.63
CA ASP A 50 -9.81 -3.13 24.92
C ASP A 50 -8.62 -3.23 25.89
N GLY A 51 -8.22 -2.10 26.46
CA GLY A 51 -7.15 -2.01 27.46
C GLY A 51 -5.74 -1.82 26.91
N GLU A 52 -5.54 -1.82 25.58
CA GLU A 52 -4.25 -1.47 24.98
C GLU A 52 -4.05 0.05 24.88
N ASP A 53 -2.81 0.50 25.07
CA ASP A 53 -2.43 1.91 24.95
C ASP A 53 -2.05 2.24 23.50
N TYR A 54 -2.89 3.06 22.86
CA TYR A 54 -2.70 3.52 21.48
C TYR A 54 -2.14 4.96 21.41
N THR A 55 -1.73 5.57 22.53
CA THR A 55 -1.24 6.97 22.54
C THR A 55 0.05 7.17 21.74
N ALA A 56 0.83 6.10 21.56
CA ALA A 56 2.04 6.11 20.75
C ALA A 56 1.78 5.91 19.24
N VAL A 57 0.54 5.62 18.82
CA VAL A 57 0.19 5.44 17.41
C VAL A 57 0.01 6.81 16.75
N PRO A 58 0.86 7.20 15.78
CA PRO A 58 0.71 8.48 15.11
C PRO A 58 -0.64 8.60 14.40
N THR A 59 -1.33 9.72 14.59
CA THR A 59 -2.62 10.04 13.93
C THR A 59 -2.49 11.13 12.88
N ALA A 60 -1.27 11.59 12.60
CA ALA A 60 -1.04 12.63 11.61
C ALA A 60 -1.42 12.09 10.22
N LEU A 61 -2.08 12.92 9.43
CA LEU A 61 -2.05 12.76 7.99
C LEU A 61 -0.59 12.98 7.61
N ASP A 62 0.13 11.93 7.25
CA ASP A 62 1.38 12.14 6.54
C ASP A 62 0.99 12.89 5.27
N ASP A 63 1.39 14.15 5.20
CA ASP A 63 1.47 14.92 3.97
C ASP A 63 2.47 14.16 3.11
N ALA A 64 1.99 13.18 2.36
CA ALA A 64 2.82 12.47 1.42
C ALA A 64 3.26 13.51 0.39
N ASP A 65 4.48 14.04 0.57
CA ASP A 65 5.08 15.04 -0.29
C ASP A 65 5.38 14.42 -1.66
N GLY A 66 4.34 14.29 -2.47
CA GLY A 66 4.43 13.96 -3.88
C GLY A 66 3.57 12.77 -4.32
N TRP A 67 3.71 12.50 -5.62
CA TRP A 67 2.87 11.58 -6.35
C TRP A 67 3.72 10.55 -7.07
N ILE A 68 3.16 9.36 -7.28
CA ILE A 68 3.80 8.30 -8.04
C ILE A 68 2.82 7.80 -9.10
N LEU A 69 3.29 7.69 -10.33
CA LEU A 69 2.61 7.02 -11.43
C LEU A 69 3.14 5.58 -11.55
N GLN A 70 2.23 4.62 -11.47
CA GLN A 70 2.53 3.20 -11.65
C GLN A 70 2.11 2.73 -13.04
N ALA A 71 3.03 2.08 -13.76
CA ALA A 71 2.71 1.42 -15.02
C ALA A 71 1.93 0.12 -14.79
N ARG A 72 0.89 -0.11 -15.59
CA ARG A 72 0.11 -1.36 -15.59
C ARG A 72 0.47 -2.20 -16.82
N PRO A 73 0.84 -3.49 -16.68
CA PRO A 73 1.32 -4.28 -17.82
C PRO A 73 0.35 -4.40 -19.00
N ALA A 74 -0.96 -4.31 -18.73
CA ALA A 74 -2.01 -4.52 -19.72
C ALA A 74 -2.57 -3.23 -20.36
N THR A 75 -2.13 -2.04 -19.93
CA THR A 75 -2.71 -0.77 -20.38
C THR A 75 -1.70 0.36 -20.40
N LYS A 76 -1.95 1.36 -21.24
CA LYS A 76 -1.20 2.62 -21.27
C LYS A 76 -1.66 3.61 -20.19
N VAL A 77 -2.82 3.39 -19.59
CA VAL A 77 -3.35 4.22 -18.51
C VAL A 77 -2.64 3.86 -17.21
N LEU A 78 -1.94 4.82 -16.63
CA LEU A 78 -1.21 4.66 -15.38
C LEU A 78 -2.15 4.62 -14.18
N LEU A 79 -1.65 4.18 -13.04
CA LEU A 79 -2.34 4.33 -11.76
C LEU A 79 -1.61 5.43 -10.97
N LEU A 80 -2.32 6.48 -10.56
CA LEU A 80 -1.79 7.52 -9.72
C LEU A 80 -1.89 7.09 -8.25
N HIS A 81 -0.84 7.36 -7.50
CA HIS A 81 -0.76 7.11 -6.06
C HIS A 81 -0.22 8.34 -5.34
N ARG A 82 -0.58 8.49 -4.06
CA ARG A 82 0.27 9.22 -3.11
C ARG A 82 1.65 8.55 -3.04
N ALA A 83 2.71 9.32 -2.84
CA ALA A 83 4.08 8.79 -2.80
C ALA A 83 4.30 7.70 -1.72
N ASP A 84 3.51 7.73 -0.65
CA ASP A 84 3.56 6.78 0.46
C ASP A 84 2.56 5.62 0.32
N CYS A 85 1.86 5.50 -0.81
CA CYS A 85 0.85 4.48 -0.99
C CYS A 85 1.46 3.07 -0.95
N TRP A 86 1.04 2.29 0.05
CA TRP A 86 1.51 0.92 0.27
C TRP A 86 1.18 -0.05 -0.88
N ALA A 87 0.13 0.24 -1.65
CA ALA A 87 -0.33 -0.60 -2.76
C ALA A 87 0.55 -0.51 -4.02
N THR A 88 1.54 0.37 -4.04
CA THR A 88 2.45 0.54 -5.18
C THR A 88 3.26 -0.74 -5.45
N ALA A 89 3.42 -1.06 -6.74
CA ALA A 89 4.16 -2.22 -7.21
C ALA A 89 4.70 -2.04 -8.63
N GLY A 90 5.73 -2.82 -8.99
CA GLY A 90 6.27 -2.83 -10.34
C GLY A 90 7.00 -1.54 -10.69
N ARG A 91 6.76 -1.01 -11.90
CA ARG A 91 7.46 0.18 -12.40
C ARG A 91 6.76 1.45 -11.92
N LEU A 92 7.48 2.23 -11.13
CA LEU A 92 7.03 3.47 -10.50
C LEU A 92 7.79 4.66 -11.07
N THR A 93 7.11 5.80 -11.23
CA THR A 93 7.71 7.06 -11.69
C THR A 93 7.18 8.20 -10.82
N PRO A 94 8.06 8.97 -10.13
CA PRO A 94 7.63 10.15 -9.39
C PRO A 94 6.97 11.19 -10.31
N ALA A 95 5.99 11.90 -9.79
CA ALA A 95 5.27 12.98 -10.46
C ALA A 95 5.12 14.19 -9.54
N THR A 96 5.20 15.38 -10.12
CA THR A 96 4.82 16.63 -9.43
C THR A 96 3.30 16.73 -9.32
N THR A 97 2.81 17.65 -8.49
CA THR A 97 1.36 17.92 -8.38
C THR A 97 0.74 18.31 -9.71
N ASP A 98 1.36 19.22 -10.47
CA ASP A 98 0.88 19.60 -11.80
C ASP A 98 0.82 18.41 -12.77
N GLN A 99 1.84 17.53 -12.75
CA GLN A 99 1.84 16.32 -13.57
C GLN A 99 0.74 15.34 -13.14
N ALA A 100 0.55 15.14 -11.84
CA ALA A 100 -0.48 14.27 -11.32
C ALA A 100 -1.89 14.75 -11.73
N ALA A 101 -2.17 16.05 -11.55
CA ALA A 101 -3.42 16.68 -11.94
C ALA A 101 -3.66 16.59 -13.45
N ASP A 102 -2.65 16.89 -14.28
CA ASP A 102 -2.78 16.79 -15.74
C ASP A 102 -3.05 15.37 -16.20
N PHE A 103 -2.38 14.37 -15.62
CA PHE A 103 -2.57 12.96 -16.00
C PHE A 103 -3.99 12.47 -15.69
N ILE A 104 -4.55 12.84 -14.53
CA ILE A 104 -5.95 12.54 -14.18
C ILE A 104 -6.90 13.26 -15.13
N LYS A 105 -6.70 14.58 -15.32
CA LYS A 105 -7.55 15.42 -16.18
C LYS A 105 -7.63 14.93 -17.63
N HIS A 106 -6.52 14.43 -18.18
CA HIS A 106 -6.45 13.93 -19.54
C HIS A 106 -6.78 12.44 -19.68
N GLY A 107 -7.09 11.74 -18.59
CA GLY A 107 -7.37 10.30 -18.60
C GLY A 107 -6.15 9.43 -18.91
N TRP A 108 -4.95 9.95 -18.70
CA TRP A 108 -3.70 9.20 -18.83
C TRP A 108 -3.34 8.41 -17.56
N ALA A 109 -3.96 8.78 -16.44
CA ALA A 109 -3.94 8.01 -15.21
C ALA A 109 -5.35 7.89 -14.60
N GLU A 110 -5.54 6.85 -13.80
CA GLU A 110 -6.68 6.68 -12.89
C GLU A 110 -6.20 6.84 -11.45
N ALA A 111 -7.08 7.30 -10.56
CA ALA A 111 -6.79 7.38 -9.13
C ALA A 111 -6.75 5.98 -8.51
N CYS A 112 -5.76 5.71 -7.65
CA CYS A 112 -5.71 4.46 -6.91
C CYS A 112 -6.84 4.37 -5.88
N ASP A 113 -7.69 3.34 -5.97
CA ASP A 113 -8.79 3.09 -5.03
C ASP A 113 -8.36 2.89 -3.57
N VAL A 114 -7.09 2.59 -3.32
CA VAL A 114 -6.55 2.33 -1.97
C VAL A 114 -6.16 3.62 -1.25
N CYS A 115 -5.46 4.53 -1.93
CA CYS A 115 -5.00 5.78 -1.33
C CYS A 115 -5.86 6.99 -1.74
N ASN A 116 -6.80 6.81 -2.66
CA ASN A 116 -7.72 7.80 -3.21
C ASN A 116 -7.06 9.18 -3.39
N PRO A 117 -6.01 9.28 -4.25
CA PRO A 117 -5.24 10.50 -4.41
C PRO A 117 -6.10 11.61 -5.04
N ASP A 118 -5.96 12.83 -4.50
CA ASP A 118 -6.62 14.05 -4.98
C ASP A 118 -5.54 15.12 -5.24
N PRO A 119 -4.89 15.10 -6.42
CA PRO A 119 -3.78 15.99 -6.77
C PRO A 119 -4.19 17.40 -7.22
#